data_AF-A0A9P8QS77-F1
#
_entry.id   AF-A0A9P8QS77-F1
#
_cell.length_a   1.000
_cell.length_b   1.000
_cell.length_c   1.000
_cell.angle_alpha   90.00
_cell.angle_beta   90.00
_cell.angle_gamma   90.00
#
_symmetry.space_group_name_H-M   'P 1'
#
loop_
_entity.id
_entity.type
_entity.pdbx_description
1 polymer ?
#
loop_
_entity_poly.entity_id
_entity_poly.type
_entity_poly.pdbx_seq_one_letter_code
_entity_poly.pdbx_strand_id
1 'polypeptide(L)' 'MQPSRVLLKRSVWKGPNEKVPPVRTQARSATILPNFVGLKFEIHNGKDYHQVTITEDMVGHKLGEFAP' A
#
# COMPACT_ATOMS: atom_id res chain seq x y z
N MET A 1 -11.84 -16.23 -37.79
CA MET A 1 -11.69 -14.80 -37.42
C MET A 1 -11.04 -14.75 -36.05
N GLN A 2 -9.73 -14.53 -35.97
CA GLN A 2 -9.03 -14.42 -34.69
C GLN A 2 -9.15 -12.97 -34.17
N PRO A 3 -9.56 -12.74 -32.91
CA PRO A 3 -9.67 -11.40 -32.39
C PRO A 3 -8.28 -10.79 -32.24
N SER A 4 -8.16 -9.56 -32.73
CA SER A 4 -6.96 -8.73 -32.78
C SER A 4 -6.31 -8.58 -31.41
N ARG A 5 -5.12 -9.16 -31.28
CA ARG A 5 -4.16 -9.02 -30.17
C ARG A 5 -3.58 -7.60 -30.15
N VAL A 6 -4.38 -6.62 -29.72
CA VAL A 6 -3.88 -5.26 -29.48
C VAL A 6 -3.17 -5.23 -28.12
N LEU A 7 -1.83 -5.20 -28.17
CA LEU A 7 -0.90 -4.57 -27.22
C LEU A 7 -1.00 -4.89 -25.72
N LEU A 8 -0.93 -6.17 -25.33
CA LEU A 8 -0.48 -6.53 -23.96
C LEU A 8 1.05 -6.64 -23.93
N LYS A 9 1.70 -5.68 -23.27
CA LYS A 9 3.17 -5.52 -23.16
C LYS A 9 3.87 -6.63 -22.33
N ARG A 10 3.12 -7.57 -21.75
CA ARG A 10 3.63 -8.66 -20.88
C ARG A 10 2.91 -9.97 -21.18
N SER A 11 3.64 -11.08 -21.14
CA SER A 11 3.15 -12.42 -21.44
C SER A 11 2.22 -12.96 -20.34
N VAL A 12 1.10 -13.55 -20.74
CA VAL A 12 0.01 -14.05 -19.85
C VAL A 12 0.50 -15.12 -18.85
N TRP A 13 1.52 -15.91 -19.19
CA TRP A 13 2.10 -16.92 -18.30
C TRP A 13 2.78 -16.34 -17.06
N LYS A 14 3.13 -15.05 -17.06
CA LYS A 14 3.77 -14.37 -15.91
C LYS A 14 2.78 -14.02 -14.78
N GLY A 15 1.53 -14.48 -14.87
CA GLY A 15 0.47 -14.18 -13.90
C GLY A 15 0.12 -12.68 -13.81
N PRO A 16 -0.91 -12.33 -13.03
CA PRO A 16 -1.17 -10.93 -12.70
C PRO A 16 0.04 -10.35 -11.97
N ASN A 17 0.47 -9.17 -12.39
CA ASN A 17 1.51 -8.41 -11.69
C ASN A 17 0.88 -7.71 -10.49
N GLU A 18 0.60 -8.45 -9.43
CA GLU A 18 -0.07 -7.95 -8.23
C GLU A 18 0.95 -7.18 -7.36
N LYS A 19 1.32 -5.99 -7.81
CA LYS A 19 1.98 -5.02 -6.93
C LYS A 19 0.92 -4.56 -5.94
N VAL A 20 1.05 -4.95 -4.68
CA VAL A 20 0.16 -4.48 -3.62
C VAL A 20 0.24 -2.95 -3.60
N PRO A 21 -0.82 -2.23 -3.97
CA PRO A 21 -0.79 -0.78 -3.95
C PRO A 21 -0.70 -0.29 -2.50
N PRO A 22 -0.04 0.84 -2.24
CA PRO A 22 -0.01 1.42 -0.91
C PRO A 22 -1.43 1.79 -0.45
N VAL A 23 -1.71 1.54 0.83
CA VAL A 23 -3.02 1.82 1.44
C VAL A 23 -3.06 3.27 1.89
N ARG A 24 -3.91 4.08 1.25
CA ARG A 24 -4.14 5.48 1.64
C ARG A 24 -5.08 5.56 2.83
N THR A 25 -4.69 6.30 3.86
CA THR A 25 -5.49 6.47 5.08
C THR A 25 -5.42 7.90 5.61
N GLN A 26 -6.56 8.40 6.08
CA GLN A 26 -6.65 9.64 6.86
C GLN A 26 -6.85 9.37 8.37
N ALA A 27 -7.00 8.10 8.75
CA ALA A 27 -7.24 7.71 10.13
C ALA A 27 -5.91 7.70 10.92
N ARG A 28 -5.45 8.89 11.32
CA ARG A 28 -4.22 9.05 12.14
C ARG A 28 -4.34 8.39 13.52
N SER A 29 -5.55 8.25 14.04
CA SER A 29 -5.82 7.64 15.36
C SER A 29 -5.93 6.11 15.32
N ALA A 30 -5.79 5.48 14.14
CA ALA A 30 -5.82 4.03 14.02
C ALA A 30 -4.55 3.40 14.62
N THR A 31 -4.73 2.32 15.37
CA THR A 31 -3.63 1.52 15.94
C THR A 31 -3.07 0.59 14.87
N ILE A 32 -1.75 0.38 14.86
CA ILE A 32 -1.10 -0.58 13.99
C ILE A 32 -1.32 -1.99 14.53
N LEU A 33 -1.98 -2.84 13.74
CA LEU A 33 -2.18 -4.26 14.04
C LEU A 33 -0.99 -5.09 13.51
N PRO A 34 -0.70 -6.26 14.12
CA PRO A 34 0.33 -7.19 13.63
C PRO A 34 0.16 -7.59 12.15
N ASN A 35 -1.09 -7.66 11.68
CA ASN A 35 -1.42 -8.02 10.29
C ASN A 35 -0.97 -6.96 9.26
N PHE A 36 -0.56 -5.77 9.70
CA PHE A 36 -0.14 -4.67 8.83
C PHE A 36 1.36 -4.61 8.60
N VAL A 37 2.14 -5.45 9.27
CA VAL A 37 3.59 -5.52 9.09
C VAL A 37 3.93 -5.88 7.64
N GLY A 38 4.86 -5.12 7.03
CA GLY A 38 5.27 -5.30 5.64
C GLY A 38 4.36 -4.62 4.60
N LEU A 39 3.21 -4.07 5.00
CA LEU A 39 2.39 -3.25 4.13
C LEU A 39 2.90 -1.81 4.07
N LYS A 40 2.63 -1.15 2.94
CA LYS A 40 2.93 0.28 2.74
C LYS A 40 1.67 1.09 2.96
N PHE A 41 1.76 2.08 3.84
CA PHE A 41 0.68 3.02 4.11
C PHE A 41 1.05 4.41 3.62
N GLU A 42 0.08 5.10 3.05
CA GLU A 42 0.12 6.52 2.74
C GLU A 42 -0.75 7.23 3.76
N ILE A 43 -0.12 7.86 4.76
CA ILE A 43 -0.80 8.46 5.91
C ILE A 43 -0.93 9.97 5.67
N HIS A 44 -2.14 10.49 5.79
CA HIS A 44 -2.39 11.91 5.58
C HIS A 44 -1.96 12.76 6.78
N ASN A 45 -1.15 13.80 6.55
CA ASN A 45 -0.78 14.77 7.60
C ASN A 45 -1.66 16.05 7.60
N GLY A 46 -2.59 16.19 6.66
CA GLY A 46 -3.44 17.39 6.54
C GLY A 46 -3.24 18.15 5.23
N LYS A 47 -2.10 17.94 4.57
CA LYS A 47 -1.77 18.51 3.26
C LYS A 47 -1.37 17.43 2.26
N ASP A 48 -0.39 16.61 2.65
CA ASP A 48 0.20 15.58 1.81
C ASP A 48 0.05 14.19 2.46
N TYR A 49 0.26 13.14 1.66
CA TYR A 49 0.33 11.75 2.11
C TYR A 49 1.78 11.32 2.28
N HIS A 50 2.13 10.89 3.48
CA HIS A 50 3.46 10.38 3.79
C HIS A 50 3.49 8.85 3.65
N GLN A 51 4.40 8.33 2.84
CA GLN A 51 4.51 6.89 2.61
C GLN A 51 5.41 6.24 3.67
N VAL A 52 4.83 5.36 4.47
CA VAL A 52 5.50 4.63 5.55
C VAL A 52 5.36 3.12 5.31
N THR A 53 6.46 2.38 5.47
CA THR A 53 6.43 0.92 5.47
C THR A 53 6.44 0.46 6.92
N ILE A 54 5.47 -0.37 7.32
CA ILE A 54 5.31 -0.78 8.72
C ILE A 54 6.27 -1.91 9.08
N THR A 55 7.03 -1.73 10.16
CA THR A 55 7.88 -2.74 10.80
C THR A 55 7.19 -3.31 12.05
N GLU A 56 7.72 -4.41 12.59
CA GLU A 56 7.17 -5.09 13.77
C GLU A 56 7.21 -4.20 15.03
N ASP A 57 8.24 -3.36 15.17
CA ASP A 57 8.39 -2.44 16.32
C ASP A 57 7.31 -1.35 16.36
N MET A 58 6.59 -1.13 15.26
CA MET A 58 5.53 -0.12 15.17
C MET A 58 4.18 -0.67 15.64
N VAL A 59 4.07 -1.97 15.91
CA VAL A 59 2.80 -2.59 16.36
C VAL A 59 2.39 -2.02 17.72
N GLY A 60 1.12 -1.61 17.84
CA GLY A 60 0.60 -0.97 19.04
C GLY A 60 0.66 0.56 19.05
N HIS A 61 1.46 1.18 18.18
CA HIS A 61 1.51 2.62 17.99
C HIS A 61 0.37 3.14 17.10
N LYS A 62 0.18 4.46 17.07
CA LYS A 62 -0.77 5.12 16.15
C LYS A 62 -0.12 5.46 14.83
N LEU A 63 -0.85 5.28 13.72
CA LEU A 63 -0.39 5.67 12.39
C LEU A 63 0.02 7.16 12.33
N GLY A 64 -0.68 8.03 13.06
CA GLY A 64 -0.40 9.45 13.11
C GLY A 64 0.96 9.85 13.69
N GLU A 65 1.59 8.98 14.50
CA GLU A 65 2.93 9.21 15.07
C GLU A 65 4.03 9.18 14.00
N PHE A 66 3.77 8.49 12.88
CA PHE A 66 4.74 8.28 11.80
C PHE A 66 4.53 9.21 10.60
N ALA A 67 3.59 10.16 10.71
CA ALA A 67 3.33 11.19 9.71
C ALA A 67 3.28 12.56 10.40
N PRO A 68 4.44 13.24 10.55
CA PRO A 68 4.52 14.58 11.13
C PRO A 68 4.02 15.64 10.18
#